data_AF-A0A1E4RXQ2-F1
#
_entry.id   AF-A0A1E4RXQ2-F1
#
_cell.length_a   1.000
_cell.length_b   1.000
_cell.length_c   1.000
_cell.angle_alpha   90.00
_cell.angle_beta   90.00
_cell.angle_gamma   90.00
#
_symmetry.space_group_name_H-M   'P 1'
#
loop_
_entity.id
_entity.type
_entity.pdbx_description
1 polymer ?
#
loop_
_entity_poly.entity_id
_entity_poly.type
_entity_poly.pdbx_seq_one_letter_code
_entity_poly.pdbx_strand_id
1 'polypeptide(L)'
;MLHLLPLEIIGQILLYLDVADIESVLSVDQFKYALHDKVLLVVDKVYDYRRFPSIKNRCKWTDIHSHSLVLKSMLCIIVVTEATHYLSPTKLLEGGGLVKYYYISRPGDPKVTITPDSLEKVDLSRNTFFFSELEKVTLDNMGLLSPMLQFPDLVSLTLENTTFLPENLNLPKLEELSLISCESTDTFSRWNLPLLNELLVTGKFKTINDSIDYGHSTIMSLRLQEITDMEKWSNVFSPSLSYISAEFSTGIQQVTLENLNFSSLEVFRSSANSFKLHQLSFPRVKSFGLQTALEDGEEDEMSYFNAPNLIVFHLQNLQFKTLDHIYTPALVSVDILDVKTVGTHNCDHTFLKGIETMNVISSDWWKHTDSLKLLTVENVRLLYEMGDHYFPHLSNLIIAPTTANTDTTPISLPLLMAPCLEKIEFLGIPGIYDLSGLNHYRDSLESLYLFQSDYTGEIVFDDLYLPSLLVLICEFEFPERFIIQHCKFPELIELELRGSEVFSDQTANLQFSSLELPSLKLLTLSGIYLSQTLDLSKYPLTKICLNHCGGLETIIMPHDAAIDLFEIEPHPETETNLITIYHDHTFDPSKYCNLYDRVDLMFIEVGSTKEVNDVIP
;
A
#
# COMPACT_ATOMS: atom_id res chain seq x y z
N MET A 1 8.39 -11.51 62.24
CA MET A 1 7.25 -12.43 62.37
C MET A 1 7.22 -13.51 61.30
N LEU A 2 7.56 -13.21 60.03
CA LEU A 2 7.58 -14.21 58.95
C LEU A 2 8.56 -15.38 59.15
N HIS A 3 9.64 -15.20 59.92
CA HIS A 3 10.67 -16.22 60.19
C HIS A 3 10.30 -17.29 61.22
N LEU A 4 9.14 -17.14 61.87
CA LEU A 4 8.56 -18.13 62.79
C LEU A 4 7.45 -18.94 62.11
N LEU A 5 7.21 -18.72 60.82
CA LEU A 5 6.18 -19.44 60.09
C LEU A 5 6.58 -20.92 59.91
N PRO A 6 5.64 -21.85 60.11
CA PRO A 6 5.83 -23.25 59.75
C PRO A 6 6.29 -23.39 58.29
N LEU A 7 7.11 -24.40 58.01
CA LEU A 7 7.63 -24.70 56.68
C LEU A 7 6.52 -24.86 55.63
N GLU A 8 5.34 -25.32 56.05
CA GLU A 8 4.14 -25.45 55.23
C GLU A 8 3.63 -24.09 54.73
N ILE A 9 3.65 -23.06 55.58
CA ILE A 9 3.24 -21.70 55.20
C ILE A 9 4.30 -21.06 54.30
N ILE A 10 5.59 -21.28 54.60
CA ILE A 10 6.68 -20.80 53.74
C ILE A 10 6.63 -21.46 52.36
N GLY A 11 6.30 -22.76 52.29
CA GLY A 11 6.05 -23.47 51.04
C GLY A 11 4.89 -22.87 50.24
N GLN A 12 3.81 -22.45 50.89
CA GLN A 12 2.72 -21.73 50.23
C GLN A 12 3.14 -20.34 49.76
N ILE A 13 3.97 -19.61 50.50
CA ILE A 13 4.50 -18.31 50.04
C ILE A 13 5.33 -18.50 48.75
N LEU A 14 6.19 -19.52 48.70
CA LEU A 14 7.00 -19.81 47.51
C LEU A 14 6.17 -20.21 46.28
N LEU A 15 4.98 -20.81 46.48
CA LEU A 15 4.05 -21.12 45.39
C LEU A 15 3.62 -19.84 44.66
N TYR A 16 3.27 -18.79 45.41
CA TYR A 16 2.75 -17.52 44.87
C TYR A 16 3.83 -16.47 44.57
N LEU A 17 5.10 -16.75 44.88
CA LEU A 17 6.19 -15.80 44.64
C LEU A 17 6.71 -15.92 43.21
N ASP A 18 6.87 -14.80 42.50
CA ASP A 18 7.47 -14.82 41.17
C ASP A 18 8.96 -15.14 41.24
N VAL A 19 9.49 -15.84 40.23
CA VAL A 19 10.89 -16.28 40.25
C VAL A 19 11.87 -15.10 40.29
N ALA A 20 11.48 -13.95 39.74
CA ALA A 20 12.24 -12.70 39.83
C ALA A 20 12.35 -12.17 41.27
N ASP A 21 11.35 -12.43 42.11
CA ASP A 21 11.31 -11.95 43.50
C ASP A 21 12.04 -12.88 44.48
N ILE A 22 12.36 -14.11 44.06
CA ILE A 22 12.98 -15.11 44.95
C ILE A 22 14.32 -14.62 45.47
N GLU A 23 15.14 -14.00 44.62
CA GLU A 23 16.42 -13.45 45.06
C GLU A 23 16.23 -12.37 46.12
N SER A 24 15.27 -11.46 45.92
CA SER A 24 14.92 -10.42 46.87
C SER A 24 14.48 -11.00 48.22
N VAL A 25 13.64 -12.04 48.21
CA VAL A 25 13.20 -12.72 49.44
C VAL A 25 14.36 -13.44 50.14
N LEU A 26 15.19 -14.16 49.39
CA LEU A 26 16.33 -14.90 49.92
C LEU A 26 17.51 -14.01 50.31
N SER A 27 17.50 -12.72 49.92
CA SER A 27 18.46 -11.73 50.39
C SER A 27 18.23 -11.32 51.85
N VAL A 28 17.01 -11.51 52.37
CA VAL A 28 16.66 -11.24 53.77
C VAL A 28 17.18 -12.37 54.65
N ASP A 29 18.11 -12.06 55.56
CA ASP A 29 18.82 -13.05 56.40
C ASP A 29 17.91 -14.12 57.01
N GLN A 30 16.75 -13.72 57.51
CA GLN A 30 15.81 -14.63 58.17
C GLN A 30 15.25 -15.71 57.24
N PHE A 31 14.86 -15.32 56.01
CA PHE A 31 14.38 -16.26 54.99
C PHE A 31 15.54 -17.06 54.40
N LYS A 32 16.69 -16.40 54.21
CA LYS A 32 17.93 -17.03 53.76
C LYS A 32 18.30 -18.23 54.63
N TYR A 33 18.29 -18.10 55.95
CA TYR A 33 18.59 -19.20 56.87
C TYR A 33 17.53 -20.30 56.84
N ALA A 34 16.23 -19.95 56.80
CA ALA A 34 15.14 -20.93 56.83
C ALA A 34 15.02 -21.75 55.53
N LEU A 35 15.35 -21.16 54.38
CA LEU A 35 15.20 -21.75 53.05
C LEU A 35 16.50 -22.22 52.40
N HIS A 36 17.65 -21.99 53.05
CA HIS A 36 18.99 -22.30 52.56
C HIS A 36 19.10 -23.71 51.95
N ASP A 37 18.62 -24.72 52.66
CA ASP A 37 18.72 -26.14 52.28
C ASP A 37 17.48 -26.66 51.54
N LYS A 38 16.56 -25.76 51.16
CA LYS A 38 15.24 -26.09 50.62
C LYS A 38 14.97 -25.50 49.24
N VAL A 39 15.84 -24.62 48.75
CA VAL A 39 15.79 -24.06 47.40
C VAL A 39 17.03 -24.48 46.63
N LEU A 40 16.84 -25.04 45.44
CA LEU A 40 17.94 -25.46 44.55
C LEU A 40 17.94 -24.62 43.28
N LEU A 41 19.12 -24.16 42.87
CA LEU A 41 19.35 -23.51 41.59
C LEU A 41 20.02 -24.47 40.60
N VAL A 42 19.37 -24.69 39.46
CA VAL A 42 19.88 -25.48 38.34
C VAL A 42 20.19 -24.51 37.21
N VAL A 43 21.41 -24.54 36.68
CA VAL A 43 21.80 -23.69 35.54
C VAL A 43 22.33 -24.51 34.38
N ASP A 44 22.11 -24.04 33.16
CA ASP A 44 22.78 -24.56 31.98
C ASP A 44 24.24 -24.06 31.91
N LYS A 45 24.47 -22.75 32.13
CA LYS A 45 25.80 -22.13 32.09
C LYS A 45 26.22 -21.59 33.46
N VAL A 46 27.50 -21.77 33.81
CA VAL A 46 28.06 -21.38 35.12
C VAL A 46 27.98 -19.87 35.40
N TYR A 47 27.97 -19.03 34.36
CA TYR A 47 27.87 -17.59 34.54
C TYR A 47 26.47 -17.14 35.01
N ASP A 48 25.43 -17.95 34.81
CA ASP A 48 24.05 -17.66 35.21
C ASP A 48 23.85 -17.70 36.73
N TYR A 49 24.78 -18.32 37.45
CA TYR A 49 24.88 -18.28 38.91
C TYR A 49 24.95 -16.87 39.51
N ARG A 50 25.31 -15.86 38.72
CA ARG A 50 25.34 -14.46 39.16
C ARG A 50 23.96 -13.83 39.27
N ARG A 51 22.93 -14.39 38.62
CA ARG A 51 21.55 -13.86 38.66
C ARG A 51 20.85 -14.16 39.99
N PHE A 52 21.25 -15.24 40.68
CA PHE A 52 20.70 -15.65 41.98
C PHE A 52 21.80 -15.86 43.04
N PRO A 53 22.50 -14.80 43.48
CA PRO A 53 23.64 -14.92 44.38
C PRO A 53 23.28 -15.44 45.78
N SER A 54 22.05 -15.27 46.26
CA SER A 54 21.65 -15.69 47.61
C SER A 54 21.35 -17.18 47.74
N ILE A 55 21.11 -17.89 46.63
CA ILE A 55 20.87 -19.34 46.62
C ILE A 55 22.21 -20.08 46.67
N LYS A 56 22.49 -20.85 47.72
CA LYS A 56 23.79 -21.55 47.87
C LYS A 56 23.80 -22.98 47.32
N ASN A 57 22.67 -23.66 47.33
CA ASN A 57 22.53 -24.99 46.72
C ASN A 57 22.40 -24.86 45.20
N ARG A 58 23.39 -25.36 44.48
CA ARG A 58 23.53 -25.16 43.03
C ARG A 58 24.00 -26.44 42.36
N CYS A 59 23.46 -26.73 41.18
CA CYS A 59 24.01 -27.76 40.29
C CYS A 59 23.95 -27.32 38.82
N LYS A 60 24.66 -28.04 37.94
CA LYS A 60 24.50 -27.89 36.49
C LYS A 60 23.38 -28.79 36.00
N TRP A 61 22.76 -28.42 34.89
CA TRP A 61 21.74 -29.24 34.23
C TRP A 61 22.24 -30.67 33.93
N THR A 62 23.48 -30.82 33.47
CA THR A 62 24.12 -32.12 33.18
C THR A 62 24.19 -33.06 34.38
N ASP A 63 24.16 -32.51 35.60
CA ASP A 63 24.39 -33.24 36.84
C ASP A 63 23.07 -33.61 37.53
N ILE A 64 21.92 -33.31 36.92
CA ILE A 64 20.63 -33.42 37.63
C ILE A 64 20.22 -34.87 37.91
N HIS A 65 20.54 -35.80 37.00
CA HIS A 65 20.20 -37.22 37.15
C HIS A 65 20.96 -37.91 38.29
N SER A 66 22.16 -37.43 38.65
CA SER A 66 22.92 -37.95 39.78
C SER A 66 22.40 -37.46 41.14
N HIS A 67 21.41 -36.55 41.17
CA HIS A 67 20.86 -35.90 42.37
C HIS A 67 19.38 -36.24 42.66
N SER A 68 18.82 -37.29 42.07
CA SER A 68 17.37 -37.60 42.11
C SER A 68 16.74 -37.68 43.52
N LEU A 69 17.49 -38.16 44.53
CA LEU A 69 17.05 -38.22 45.94
C LEU A 69 17.03 -36.83 46.61
N VAL A 70 17.96 -35.94 46.25
CA VAL A 70 18.07 -34.58 46.81
C VAL A 70 16.93 -33.71 46.28
N LEU A 71 16.58 -33.86 44.99
CA LEU A 71 15.49 -33.10 44.35
C LEU A 71 14.14 -33.29 45.03
N LYS A 72 13.84 -34.51 45.51
CA LYS A 72 12.59 -34.82 46.23
C LYS A 72 12.48 -34.14 47.61
N SER A 73 13.60 -33.66 48.16
CA SER A 73 13.66 -33.00 49.47
C SER A 73 13.59 -31.47 49.41
N MET A 74 13.58 -30.90 48.20
CA MET A 74 13.53 -29.46 47.95
C MET A 74 12.08 -28.94 47.97
N LEU A 75 11.89 -27.76 48.54
CA LEU A 75 10.61 -27.03 48.48
C LEU A 75 10.44 -26.31 47.14
N CYS A 76 11.52 -25.75 46.60
CA CYS A 76 11.50 -25.04 45.33
C CYS A 76 12.79 -25.29 44.52
N ILE A 77 12.65 -25.41 43.21
CA ILE A 77 13.76 -25.62 42.27
C ILE A 77 13.64 -24.54 41.20
N ILE A 78 14.71 -23.75 41.03
CA ILE A 78 14.80 -22.73 40.00
C ILE A 78 15.67 -23.26 38.89
N VAL A 79 15.15 -23.27 37.67
CA VAL A 79 15.88 -23.69 36.47
C VAL A 79 16.17 -22.46 35.63
N VAL A 80 17.45 -22.14 35.41
CA VAL A 80 17.88 -21.06 34.54
C VAL A 80 18.40 -21.63 33.23
N THR A 81 17.79 -21.23 32.11
CA THR A 81 18.10 -21.76 30.78
C THR A 81 17.87 -20.71 29.68
N GLU A 82 18.45 -20.92 28.50
CA GLU A 82 18.18 -20.09 27.32
C GLU A 82 16.84 -20.48 26.67
N ALA A 83 16.06 -19.49 26.20
CA ALA A 83 14.73 -19.71 25.61
C ALA A 83 14.74 -20.63 24.37
N THR A 84 15.85 -20.68 23.63
CA THR A 84 16.00 -21.52 22.42
C THR A 84 16.46 -22.96 22.71
N HIS A 85 16.96 -23.24 23.91
CA HIS A 85 17.39 -24.59 24.28
C HIS A 85 16.22 -25.34 24.92
N TYR A 86 15.52 -26.09 24.08
CA TYR A 86 14.59 -27.15 24.48
C TYR A 86 13.55 -26.68 25.51
N LEU A 87 12.44 -26.15 25.00
CA LEU A 87 11.14 -26.31 25.61
C LEU A 87 10.71 -27.81 25.56
N SER A 88 11.61 -28.72 25.93
CA SER A 88 11.30 -30.11 26.22
C SER A 88 11.72 -30.33 27.67
N PRO A 89 10.92 -29.82 28.63
CA PRO A 89 11.11 -30.11 30.03
C PRO A 89 11.11 -31.64 30.17
N THR A 90 12.31 -32.18 30.35
CA THR A 90 12.53 -33.61 30.45
C THR A 90 12.03 -33.98 31.84
N LYS A 91 10.88 -34.67 31.96
CA LYS A 91 10.23 -35.19 33.18
C LYS A 91 11.07 -35.03 34.45
N LEU A 92 11.24 -33.80 34.93
CA LEU A 92 12.36 -33.58 35.82
C LEU A 92 12.04 -34.14 37.19
N LEU A 93 10.76 -34.12 37.59
CA LEU A 93 10.32 -34.62 38.88
C LEU A 93 8.87 -35.12 38.82
N GLU A 94 8.67 -36.40 38.51
CA GLU A 94 7.47 -37.09 38.98
C GLU A 94 7.60 -37.27 40.51
N GLY A 95 7.13 -36.27 41.28
CA GLY A 95 6.88 -36.40 42.72
C GLY A 95 7.76 -35.61 43.71
N GLY A 96 8.24 -34.40 43.41
CA GLY A 96 8.87 -33.52 44.42
C GLY A 96 9.02 -32.06 43.99
N GLY A 97 8.97 -31.12 44.95
CA GLY A 97 9.26 -29.67 44.84
C GLY A 97 8.42 -28.83 43.86
N LEU A 98 8.29 -27.53 44.11
CA LEU A 98 7.78 -26.54 43.16
C LEU A 98 8.87 -26.18 42.14
N VAL A 99 8.63 -26.20 40.82
CA VAL A 99 9.66 -25.81 39.83
C VAL A 99 9.33 -24.47 39.19
N LYS A 100 10.32 -23.57 39.15
CA LYS A 100 10.21 -22.26 38.53
C LYS A 100 11.28 -22.11 37.46
N TYR A 101 10.86 -21.85 36.24
CA TYR A 101 11.75 -21.70 35.09
C TYR A 101 12.04 -20.22 34.84
N TYR A 102 13.31 -19.87 34.72
CA TYR A 102 13.81 -18.54 34.37
C TYR A 102 14.52 -18.63 33.02
N TYR A 103 13.85 -18.16 31.98
CA TYR A 103 14.37 -18.15 30.61
C TYR A 103 15.08 -16.83 30.33
N ILE A 104 16.27 -16.94 29.74
CA ILE A 104 17.07 -15.80 29.30
C ILE A 104 17.07 -15.75 27.77
N SER A 105 16.80 -14.57 27.22
CA SER A 105 16.93 -14.31 25.78
C SER A 105 18.38 -14.41 25.32
N ARG A 106 18.61 -14.89 24.09
CA ARG A 106 19.95 -14.81 23.49
C ARG A 106 20.22 -13.39 23.01
N PRO A 107 21.44 -12.85 23.20
CA PRO A 107 21.82 -11.59 22.58
C PRO A 107 21.62 -11.66 21.06
N GLY A 108 20.72 -10.82 20.53
CA GLY A 108 20.41 -10.72 19.09
C GLY A 108 19.21 -11.53 18.61
N ASP A 109 18.49 -12.25 19.48
CA ASP A 109 17.27 -12.99 19.10
C ASP A 109 16.12 -12.76 20.09
N PRO A 110 15.40 -11.62 19.98
CA PRO A 110 14.36 -11.23 20.93
C PRO A 110 12.99 -11.89 20.67
N LYS A 111 12.89 -12.82 19.70
CA LYS A 111 11.64 -13.47 19.29
C LYS A 111 11.61 -14.94 19.67
N VAL A 112 10.53 -15.38 20.31
CA VAL A 112 10.32 -16.80 20.64
C VAL A 112 8.90 -17.22 20.29
N THR A 113 8.76 -18.42 19.72
CA THR A 113 7.47 -19.10 19.55
C THR A 113 7.32 -20.19 20.60
N ILE A 114 6.20 -20.19 21.32
CA ILE A 114 5.89 -21.18 22.37
C ILE A 114 4.61 -21.92 21.94
N THR A 115 4.69 -23.25 21.93
CA THR A 115 3.59 -24.16 21.55
C THR A 115 3.19 -25.07 22.72
N PRO A 116 2.08 -25.83 22.66
CA PRO A 116 1.73 -26.76 23.71
C PRO A 116 2.78 -27.86 23.85
N ASP A 117 3.30 -28.41 22.75
CA ASP A 117 4.38 -29.41 22.74
C ASP A 117 5.64 -28.92 23.49
N SER A 118 5.85 -27.61 23.48
CA SER A 118 6.92 -26.94 24.21
C SER A 118 6.73 -26.98 25.74
N LEU A 119 5.49 -27.20 26.21
CA LEU A 119 5.11 -27.17 27.62
C LEU A 119 4.43 -28.47 28.10
N GLU A 120 4.04 -29.38 27.21
CA GLU A 120 3.21 -30.58 27.42
C GLU A 120 3.73 -31.53 28.52
N LYS A 121 5.00 -31.42 28.88
CA LYS A 121 5.64 -32.25 29.91
C LYS A 121 5.67 -31.59 31.30
N VAL A 122 5.03 -30.43 31.47
CA VAL A 122 5.01 -29.68 32.74
C VAL A 122 3.60 -29.51 33.26
N ASP A 123 3.41 -29.87 34.53
CA ASP A 123 2.20 -29.52 35.27
C ASP A 123 2.14 -27.99 35.49
N LEU A 124 1.39 -27.28 34.64
CA LEU A 124 1.20 -25.84 34.72
C LEU A 124 0.45 -25.40 35.99
N SER A 125 -0.17 -26.31 36.75
CA SER A 125 -0.79 -25.97 38.04
C SER A 125 0.22 -25.73 39.17
N ARG A 126 1.48 -26.15 38.96
CA ARG A 126 2.55 -26.10 39.96
C ARG A 126 3.80 -25.36 39.49
N ASN A 127 3.95 -25.09 38.21
CA ASN A 127 5.21 -24.55 37.69
C ASN A 127 4.99 -23.18 37.05
N THR A 128 5.91 -22.25 37.32
CA THR A 128 5.87 -20.88 36.77
C THR A 128 7.01 -20.68 35.78
N PHE A 129 6.78 -19.90 34.74
CA PHE A 129 7.72 -19.62 33.66
C PHE A 129 7.90 -18.10 33.54
N PHE A 130 9.13 -17.65 33.65
CA PHE A 130 9.50 -16.25 33.55
C PHE A 130 10.47 -16.05 32.41
N PHE A 131 10.11 -15.21 31.46
CA PHE A 131 10.90 -14.94 30.28
C PHE A 131 11.51 -13.55 30.38
N SER A 132 12.75 -13.51 30.84
CA SER A 132 13.52 -12.28 31.01
C SER A 132 14.01 -11.79 29.65
N GLU A 133 13.95 -10.47 29.40
CA GLU A 133 14.58 -9.83 28.23
C GLU A 133 13.99 -10.30 26.87
N LEU A 134 12.76 -10.84 26.85
CA LEU A 134 12.02 -11.10 25.61
C LEU A 134 11.08 -9.93 25.28
N GLU A 135 11.26 -9.36 24.10
CA GLU A 135 10.45 -8.25 23.61
C GLU A 135 9.32 -8.72 22.68
N LYS A 136 9.47 -9.88 22.02
CA LYS A 136 8.48 -10.42 21.07
C LYS A 136 8.17 -11.90 21.31
N VAL A 137 6.90 -12.24 21.44
CA VAL A 137 6.47 -13.63 21.69
C VAL A 137 5.30 -14.00 20.79
N THR A 138 5.33 -15.22 20.26
CA THR A 138 4.19 -15.87 19.61
C THR A 138 3.76 -17.08 20.44
N LEU A 139 2.49 -17.13 20.83
CA LEU A 139 1.87 -18.24 21.55
C LEU A 139 0.84 -18.89 20.63
N ASP A 140 1.09 -20.13 20.21
CA ASP A 140 0.20 -20.85 19.30
C ASP A 140 -0.46 -22.03 20.03
N ASN A 141 -1.77 -22.19 19.85
CA ASN A 141 -2.59 -23.28 20.41
C ASN A 141 -2.50 -23.40 21.95
N MET A 142 -2.19 -22.31 22.64
CA MET A 142 -1.88 -22.26 24.07
C MET A 142 -3.13 -22.26 24.96
N GLY A 143 -4.10 -23.14 24.69
CA GLY A 143 -5.27 -23.39 25.54
C GLY A 143 -5.90 -22.13 26.13
N LEU A 144 -6.15 -22.12 27.45
CA LEU A 144 -6.40 -20.91 28.22
C LEU A 144 -5.07 -20.34 28.67
N LEU A 145 -4.75 -19.09 28.28
CA LEU A 145 -3.56 -18.38 28.76
C LEU A 145 -3.47 -18.43 30.30
N SER A 146 -2.51 -19.19 30.81
CA SER A 146 -2.31 -19.39 32.24
C SER A 146 -1.52 -18.23 32.84
N PRO A 147 -1.89 -17.70 34.02
CA PRO A 147 -1.14 -16.65 34.73
C PRO A 147 0.29 -17.06 35.13
N MET A 148 0.65 -18.32 34.89
CA MET A 148 1.95 -18.90 35.18
C MET A 148 3.04 -18.50 34.17
N LEU A 149 2.68 -17.88 33.04
CA LEU A 149 3.62 -17.33 32.05
C LEU A 149 3.79 -15.83 32.28
N GLN A 150 5.04 -15.38 32.47
CA GLN A 150 5.36 -13.98 32.74
C GLN A 150 6.35 -13.42 31.73
N PHE A 151 5.99 -12.27 31.15
CA PHE A 151 6.77 -11.56 30.14
C PHE A 151 6.91 -10.07 30.52
N PRO A 152 7.81 -9.72 31.45
CA PRO A 152 7.91 -8.36 32.03
C PRO A 152 8.39 -7.29 31.04
N ASP A 153 9.13 -7.68 30.00
CA ASP A 153 9.73 -6.78 29.00
C ASP A 153 9.05 -6.89 27.63
N LEU A 154 7.87 -7.53 27.57
CA LEU A 154 7.18 -7.80 26.31
C LEU A 154 6.60 -6.54 25.70
N VAL A 155 6.99 -6.27 24.46
CA VAL A 155 6.52 -5.14 23.66
C VAL A 155 5.50 -5.62 22.62
N SER A 156 5.68 -6.82 22.07
CA SER A 156 4.85 -7.39 21.01
C SER A 156 4.43 -8.82 21.31
N LEU A 157 3.13 -9.10 21.22
CA LEU A 157 2.55 -10.43 21.47
C LEU A 157 1.68 -10.86 20.30
N THR A 158 1.88 -12.08 19.83
CA THR A 158 0.97 -12.77 18.91
C THR A 158 0.35 -13.97 19.61
N LEU A 159 -0.98 -14.03 19.64
CA LEU A 159 -1.74 -15.20 20.07
C LEU A 159 -2.39 -15.83 18.85
N GLU A 160 -2.24 -17.15 18.70
CA GLU A 160 -2.84 -17.91 17.61
C GLU A 160 -3.66 -19.07 18.19
N ASN A 161 -4.88 -19.26 17.70
CA ASN A 161 -5.76 -20.38 18.05
C ASN A 161 -5.93 -20.57 19.57
N THR A 162 -5.96 -19.46 20.31
CA THR A 162 -5.90 -19.45 21.77
C THR A 162 -7.15 -18.76 22.34
N THR A 163 -7.63 -19.28 23.46
CA THR A 163 -8.70 -18.63 24.24
C THR A 163 -8.08 -17.97 25.45
N PHE A 164 -8.56 -16.80 25.85
CA PHE A 164 -7.96 -16.07 26.96
C PHE A 164 -8.97 -15.38 27.86
N LEU A 165 -8.56 -15.12 29.09
CA LEU A 165 -9.24 -14.21 30.00
C LEU A 165 -8.55 -12.85 29.90
N PRO A 166 -9.28 -11.75 29.68
CA PRO A 166 -8.68 -10.41 29.58
C PRO A 166 -7.80 -10.03 30.77
N GLU A 167 -8.16 -10.47 31.98
CA GLU A 167 -7.38 -10.22 33.21
C GLU A 167 -5.99 -10.88 33.20
N ASN A 168 -5.80 -11.95 32.43
CA ASN A 168 -4.51 -12.63 32.30
C ASN A 168 -3.58 -11.89 31.31
N LEU A 169 -4.09 -10.97 30.49
CA LEU A 169 -3.29 -10.07 29.66
C LEU A 169 -2.82 -8.85 30.46
N ASN A 170 -2.07 -9.10 31.53
CA ASN A 170 -1.44 -8.04 32.32
C ASN A 170 0.00 -7.81 31.85
N LEU A 171 0.14 -7.08 30.75
CA LEU A 171 1.43 -6.83 30.07
C LEU A 171 1.69 -5.32 30.00
N PRO A 172 2.31 -4.72 31.03
CA PRO A 172 2.35 -3.27 31.21
C PRO A 172 3.20 -2.52 30.17
N LYS A 173 4.06 -3.23 29.43
CA LYS A 173 4.92 -2.67 28.37
C LYS A 173 4.45 -3.02 26.95
N LEU A 174 3.32 -3.72 26.81
CA LEU A 174 2.86 -4.19 25.51
C LEU A 174 2.37 -3.02 24.66
N GLU A 175 2.97 -2.84 23.49
CA GLU A 175 2.62 -1.82 22.50
C GLU A 175 1.86 -2.41 21.30
N GLU A 176 2.12 -3.67 20.98
CA GLU A 176 1.55 -4.39 19.82
C GLU A 176 0.91 -5.72 20.26
N LEU A 177 -0.34 -5.96 19.85
CA LEU A 177 -1.04 -7.23 20.07
C LEU A 177 -1.64 -7.74 18.76
N SER A 178 -1.35 -8.98 18.41
CA SER A 178 -1.94 -9.69 17.27
C SER A 178 -2.72 -10.92 17.76
N LEU A 179 -4.00 -11.02 17.39
CA LEU A 179 -4.91 -12.08 17.79
C LEU A 179 -5.41 -12.82 16.55
N ILE A 180 -4.93 -14.04 16.31
CA ILE A 180 -5.29 -14.86 15.15
C ILE A 180 -6.19 -16.00 15.61
N SER A 181 -7.44 -16.02 15.14
CA SER A 181 -8.44 -17.03 15.49
C SER A 181 -8.61 -17.22 17.01
N CYS A 182 -8.51 -16.13 17.77
CA CYS A 182 -8.63 -16.12 19.23
C CYS A 182 -10.03 -15.73 19.70
N GLU A 183 -10.36 -16.08 20.95
CA GLU A 183 -11.59 -15.64 21.60
C GLU A 183 -11.32 -15.19 23.04
N SER A 184 -12.02 -14.13 23.46
CA SER A 184 -12.12 -13.76 24.87
C SER A 184 -13.22 -14.57 25.55
N THR A 185 -12.87 -15.23 26.66
CA THR A 185 -13.80 -16.11 27.42
C THR A 185 -14.65 -15.36 28.43
N ASP A 186 -14.26 -14.14 28.82
CA ASP A 186 -15.03 -13.25 29.68
C ASP A 186 -15.10 -11.84 29.08
N THR A 187 -16.28 -11.48 28.57
CA THR A 187 -16.53 -10.18 27.94
C THR A 187 -16.86 -9.07 28.93
N PHE A 188 -17.01 -9.38 30.22
CA PHE A 188 -17.22 -8.36 31.27
C PHE A 188 -15.89 -7.85 31.83
N SER A 189 -14.86 -8.68 31.81
CA SER A 189 -13.50 -8.27 32.15
C SER A 189 -12.93 -7.33 31.09
N ARG A 190 -12.10 -6.38 31.54
CA ARG A 190 -11.46 -5.38 30.69
C ARG A 190 -9.97 -5.62 30.61
N TRP A 191 -9.38 -5.18 29.50
CA TRP A 191 -7.95 -5.30 29.24
C TRP A 191 -7.18 -4.35 30.15
N ASN A 192 -6.03 -4.80 30.67
CA ASN A 192 -5.09 -3.94 31.38
C ASN A 192 -3.79 -3.79 30.58
N LEU A 193 -3.87 -3.06 29.47
CA LEU A 193 -2.77 -2.86 28.53
C LEU A 193 -2.55 -1.35 28.30
N PRO A 194 -1.91 -0.65 29.26
CA PRO A 194 -1.88 0.81 29.31
C PRO A 194 -1.00 1.47 28.23
N LEU A 195 -0.18 0.71 27.51
CA LEU A 195 0.69 1.18 26.43
C LEU A 195 0.33 0.59 25.07
N LEU A 196 -0.77 -0.16 24.97
CA LEU A 196 -1.16 -0.82 23.72
C LEU A 196 -1.56 0.23 22.69
N ASN A 197 -0.81 0.30 21.59
CA ASN A 197 -1.02 1.25 20.51
C ASN A 197 -1.61 0.58 19.28
N GLU A 198 -1.22 -0.67 18.99
CA GLU A 198 -1.65 -1.41 17.81
C GLU A 198 -2.33 -2.73 18.17
N LEU A 199 -3.53 -2.94 17.63
CA LEU A 199 -4.26 -4.19 17.72
C LEU A 199 -4.57 -4.73 16.33
N LEU A 200 -4.07 -5.92 16.03
CA LEU A 200 -4.43 -6.72 14.86
C LEU A 200 -5.28 -7.91 15.29
N VAL A 201 -6.41 -8.12 14.62
CA VAL A 201 -7.28 -9.28 14.85
C VAL A 201 -7.60 -9.95 13.52
N THR A 202 -7.37 -11.25 13.44
CA THR A 202 -7.70 -12.07 12.26
C THR A 202 -8.73 -13.13 12.64
N GLY A 203 -9.82 -13.24 11.88
CA GLY A 203 -10.82 -14.28 12.05
C GLY A 203 -11.98 -13.91 12.99
N LYS A 204 -11.82 -14.04 14.31
CA LYS A 204 -12.92 -13.80 15.27
C LYS A 204 -12.67 -12.51 16.04
N PHE A 205 -13.67 -11.64 16.15
CA PHE A 205 -13.54 -10.34 16.79
C PHE A 205 -14.67 -10.02 17.78
N LYS A 206 -15.83 -10.67 17.70
CA LYS A 206 -16.99 -10.29 18.53
C LYS A 206 -16.69 -10.25 20.04
N THR A 207 -16.13 -11.33 20.58
CA THR A 207 -15.81 -11.41 22.02
C THR A 207 -14.64 -10.52 22.42
N ILE A 208 -13.71 -10.29 21.49
CA ILE A 208 -12.59 -9.36 21.66
C ILE A 208 -13.12 -7.92 21.76
N ASN A 209 -13.93 -7.48 20.81
CA ASN A 209 -14.60 -6.18 20.80
C ASN A 209 -15.32 -5.89 22.12
N ASP A 210 -16.09 -6.85 22.63
CA ASP A 210 -16.88 -6.68 23.85
C ASP A 210 -16.01 -6.49 25.11
N SER A 211 -14.76 -6.94 25.08
CA SER A 211 -13.81 -6.85 26.20
C SER A 211 -12.94 -5.57 26.18
N ILE A 212 -13.00 -4.78 25.12
CA ILE A 212 -12.24 -3.52 24.99
C ILE A 212 -13.03 -2.37 25.62
N ASP A 213 -12.39 -1.60 26.51
CA ASP A 213 -12.92 -0.31 26.96
C ASP A 213 -12.42 0.80 26.02
N TYR A 214 -13.14 1.03 24.92
CA TYR A 214 -12.77 2.03 23.92
C TYR A 214 -12.66 3.47 24.46
N GLY A 215 -13.33 3.77 25.59
CA GLY A 215 -13.29 5.10 26.20
C GLY A 215 -11.99 5.40 26.94
N HIS A 216 -11.31 4.37 27.44
CA HIS A 216 -10.06 4.49 28.21
C HIS A 216 -8.87 3.78 27.57
N SER A 217 -9.09 3.08 26.46
CA SER A 217 -8.04 2.43 25.69
C SER A 217 -7.04 3.43 25.11
N THR A 218 -5.78 2.99 24.97
CA THR A 218 -4.72 3.71 24.26
C THR A 218 -4.58 3.28 22.81
N ILE A 219 -5.36 2.29 22.35
CA ILE A 219 -5.26 1.75 20.99
C ILE A 219 -5.46 2.89 19.99
N MET A 220 -4.46 3.10 19.14
CA MET A 220 -4.46 4.10 18.07
C MET A 220 -4.74 3.48 16.71
N SER A 221 -4.25 2.26 16.47
CA SER A 221 -4.41 1.51 15.21
C SER A 221 -5.15 0.20 15.46
N LEU A 222 -6.30 0.03 14.81
CA LEU A 222 -7.08 -1.20 14.83
C LEU A 222 -7.14 -1.78 13.41
N ARG A 223 -6.61 -3.00 13.26
CA ARG A 223 -6.63 -3.76 12.01
C ARG A 223 -7.43 -5.03 12.21
N LEU A 224 -8.47 -5.22 11.41
CA LEU A 224 -9.30 -6.41 11.41
C LEU A 224 -9.17 -7.08 10.04
N GLN A 225 -8.87 -8.37 10.02
CA GLN A 225 -8.66 -9.15 8.81
C GLN A 225 -9.55 -10.39 8.80
N GLU A 226 -10.23 -10.62 7.67
CA GLU A 226 -11.09 -11.78 7.46
C GLU A 226 -12.07 -12.05 8.63
N ILE A 227 -12.74 -11.02 9.15
CA ILE A 227 -13.63 -11.18 10.31
C ILE A 227 -14.86 -12.03 9.95
N THR A 228 -15.17 -13.03 10.78
CA THR A 228 -16.16 -14.08 10.50
C THR A 228 -17.38 -14.06 11.41
N ASP A 229 -17.33 -13.38 12.57
CA ASP A 229 -18.31 -13.55 13.65
C ASP A 229 -19.00 -12.24 14.11
N MET A 230 -18.75 -11.12 13.42
CA MET A 230 -19.23 -9.79 13.82
C MET A 230 -19.95 -9.07 12.67
N GLU A 231 -21.27 -9.20 12.64
CA GLU A 231 -22.15 -8.55 11.66
C GLU A 231 -22.53 -7.11 12.04
N LYS A 232 -22.43 -6.75 13.32
CA LYS A 232 -22.81 -5.43 13.83
C LYS A 232 -21.76 -4.86 14.78
N TRP A 233 -21.27 -3.67 14.45
CA TRP A 233 -20.46 -2.85 15.33
C TRP A 233 -21.25 -1.62 15.74
N SER A 234 -21.54 -1.49 17.03
CA SER A 234 -22.40 -0.39 17.48
C SER A 234 -22.09 0.17 18.85
N ASN A 235 -22.45 1.43 19.06
CA ASN A 235 -22.35 2.15 20.33
C ASN A 235 -20.90 2.25 20.85
N VAL A 236 -19.96 2.51 19.96
CA VAL A 236 -18.53 2.62 20.31
C VAL A 236 -18.05 4.05 20.19
N PHE A 237 -17.43 4.52 21.27
CA PHE A 237 -16.88 5.87 21.38
C PHE A 237 -15.41 5.74 21.76
N SER A 238 -14.51 6.24 20.91
CA SER A 238 -13.07 6.18 21.18
C SER A 238 -12.38 7.52 20.93
N PRO A 239 -11.67 8.06 21.94
CA PRO A 239 -10.86 9.25 21.75
C PRO A 239 -9.45 8.96 21.23
N SER A 240 -9.00 7.70 21.21
CA SER A 240 -7.62 7.33 20.90
C SER A 240 -7.44 6.83 19.45
N LEU A 241 -8.41 6.10 18.91
CA LEU A 241 -8.30 5.50 17.58
C LEU A 241 -8.08 6.56 16.50
N SER A 242 -6.94 6.47 15.82
CA SER A 242 -6.53 7.33 14.70
C SER A 242 -6.57 6.61 13.36
N TYR A 243 -6.48 5.28 13.36
CA TYR A 243 -6.48 4.44 12.15
C TYR A 243 -7.34 3.19 12.33
N ILE A 244 -8.24 2.94 11.37
CA ILE A 244 -9.03 1.70 11.30
C ILE A 244 -8.96 1.13 9.89
N SER A 245 -8.61 -0.16 9.81
CA SER A 245 -8.73 -0.96 8.59
C SER A 245 -9.48 -2.25 8.94
N ALA A 246 -10.66 -2.46 8.38
CA ALA A 246 -11.53 -3.57 8.74
C ALA A 246 -12.01 -4.38 7.53
N GLU A 247 -11.49 -5.58 7.39
CA GLU A 247 -11.87 -6.54 6.35
C GLU A 247 -12.73 -7.66 6.95
N PHE A 248 -13.95 -7.79 6.43
CA PHE A 248 -14.92 -8.80 6.82
C PHE A 248 -14.92 -9.93 5.79
N SER A 249 -15.01 -11.16 6.28
CA SER A 249 -15.06 -12.36 5.44
C SER A 249 -16.32 -12.40 4.58
N THR A 250 -16.22 -13.09 3.44
CA THR A 250 -17.33 -13.29 2.50
C THR A 250 -18.50 -14.09 3.08
N GLY A 251 -18.34 -14.70 4.25
CA GLY A 251 -19.42 -15.38 4.96
C GLY A 251 -20.43 -14.43 5.62
N ILE A 252 -20.06 -13.17 5.86
CA ILE A 252 -20.94 -12.14 6.42
C ILE A 252 -21.65 -11.42 5.28
N GLN A 253 -22.98 -11.54 5.20
CA GLN A 253 -23.74 -10.93 4.10
C GLN A 253 -23.78 -9.41 4.16
N GLN A 254 -24.01 -8.85 5.35
CA GLN A 254 -24.07 -7.41 5.57
C GLN A 254 -23.42 -7.03 6.90
N VAL A 255 -22.66 -5.93 6.90
CA VAL A 255 -22.04 -5.34 8.09
C VAL A 255 -22.76 -4.05 8.47
N THR A 256 -23.27 -4.00 9.69
CA THR A 256 -23.90 -2.80 10.25
C THR A 256 -22.91 -2.04 11.14
N LEU A 257 -22.61 -0.79 10.78
CA LEU A 257 -21.88 0.15 11.62
C LEU A 257 -22.86 1.22 12.13
N GLU A 258 -23.11 1.26 13.43
CA GLU A 258 -24.17 2.10 14.00
C GLU A 258 -23.72 2.86 15.25
N ASN A 259 -23.99 4.17 15.31
CA ASN A 259 -23.70 4.99 16.48
C ASN A 259 -22.22 4.87 16.92
N LEU A 260 -21.32 5.18 15.98
CA LEU A 260 -19.87 5.17 16.19
C LEU A 260 -19.33 6.60 16.24
N ASN A 261 -18.48 6.88 17.22
CA ASN A 261 -17.82 8.18 17.36
C ASN A 261 -16.34 8.01 17.67
N PHE A 262 -15.51 8.32 16.68
CA PHE A 262 -14.06 8.24 16.80
C PHE A 262 -13.45 9.63 16.62
N SER A 263 -13.20 10.32 17.74
CA SER A 263 -12.88 11.75 17.70
C SER A 263 -11.46 12.07 17.18
N SER A 264 -10.57 11.08 17.18
CA SER A 264 -9.19 11.20 16.72
C SER A 264 -8.91 10.49 15.40
N LEU A 265 -9.93 9.84 14.80
CA LEU A 265 -9.77 9.04 13.59
C LEU A 265 -9.34 9.93 12.42
N GLU A 266 -8.25 9.57 11.75
CA GLU A 266 -7.76 10.23 10.54
C GLU A 266 -8.04 9.42 9.27
N VAL A 267 -8.00 8.08 9.38
CA VAL A 267 -8.22 7.16 8.25
C VAL A 267 -9.15 6.03 8.66
N PHE A 268 -10.18 5.80 7.85
CA PHE A 268 -11.07 4.64 7.95
C PHE A 268 -11.11 3.89 6.62
N ARG A 269 -10.89 2.59 6.65
CA ARG A 269 -11.08 1.70 5.49
C ARG A 269 -11.82 0.46 5.92
N SER A 270 -12.81 0.04 5.13
CA SER A 270 -13.48 -1.23 5.38
C SER A 270 -13.85 -1.95 4.09
N SER A 271 -13.74 -3.27 4.12
CA SER A 271 -14.24 -4.16 3.07
C SER A 271 -15.22 -5.18 3.63
N ALA A 272 -16.36 -5.35 2.96
CA ALA A 272 -17.42 -6.31 3.34
C ALA A 272 -18.23 -6.73 2.10
N ASN A 273 -19.25 -7.58 2.24
CA ASN A 273 -20.15 -7.87 1.13
C ASN A 273 -21.23 -6.80 0.91
N SER A 274 -21.64 -6.11 1.99
CA SER A 274 -22.62 -5.01 1.99
C SER A 274 -22.50 -4.22 3.29
N PHE A 275 -22.87 -2.94 3.27
CA PHE A 275 -22.80 -2.04 4.40
C PHE A 275 -24.14 -1.40 4.76
N LYS A 276 -24.41 -1.34 6.07
CA LYS A 276 -25.44 -0.49 6.66
C LYS A 276 -24.82 0.46 7.67
N LEU A 277 -24.74 1.73 7.31
CA LEU A 277 -24.02 2.77 8.04
C LEU A 277 -25.02 3.79 8.60
N HIS A 278 -25.04 3.96 9.92
CA HIS A 278 -25.98 4.87 10.57
C HIS A 278 -25.34 5.59 11.76
N GLN A 279 -25.52 6.92 11.84
CA GLN A 279 -25.02 7.74 12.95
C GLN A 279 -23.51 7.56 13.20
N LEU A 280 -22.71 7.88 12.18
CA LEU A 280 -21.26 7.84 12.26
C LEU A 280 -20.71 9.25 12.41
N SER A 281 -19.85 9.47 13.40
CA SER A 281 -19.26 10.79 13.67
C SER A 281 -17.75 10.70 13.77
N PHE A 282 -17.06 11.15 12.71
CA PHE A 282 -15.60 11.10 12.57
C PHE A 282 -15.05 12.51 12.32
N PRO A 283 -14.99 13.40 13.34
CA PRO A 283 -14.72 14.82 13.14
C PRO A 283 -13.31 15.15 12.61
N ARG A 284 -12.35 14.23 12.64
CA ARG A 284 -10.97 14.43 12.18
C ARG A 284 -10.58 13.58 10.98
N VAL A 285 -11.49 12.77 10.43
CA VAL A 285 -11.16 11.86 9.34
C VAL A 285 -10.80 12.68 8.10
N LYS A 286 -9.70 12.32 7.44
CA LYS A 286 -9.22 12.92 6.20
C LYS A 286 -9.48 12.00 5.00
N SER A 287 -9.42 10.69 5.22
CA SER A 287 -9.67 9.66 4.20
C SER A 287 -10.64 8.60 4.74
N PHE A 288 -11.70 8.35 3.99
CA PHE A 288 -12.71 7.33 4.30
C PHE A 288 -12.91 6.45 3.08
N GLY A 289 -12.84 5.12 3.27
CA GLY A 289 -12.87 4.13 2.20
C GLY A 289 -13.83 2.98 2.51
N LEU A 290 -14.66 2.61 1.54
CA LEU A 290 -15.50 1.42 1.57
C LEU A 290 -15.32 0.62 0.27
N GLN A 291 -15.25 -0.69 0.40
CA GLN A 291 -15.14 -1.59 -0.75
C GLN A 291 -16.02 -2.82 -0.53
N THR A 292 -16.68 -3.31 -1.57
CA THR A 292 -17.25 -4.66 -1.54
C THR A 292 -16.56 -5.64 -2.46
N ALA A 293 -16.69 -6.92 -2.13
CA ALA A 293 -16.14 -8.03 -2.91
C ALA A 293 -17.07 -8.48 -4.06
N LEU A 294 -18.34 -8.07 -4.06
CA LEU A 294 -19.36 -8.59 -4.98
C LEU A 294 -20.06 -7.45 -5.71
N GLU A 295 -20.01 -7.45 -7.04
CA GLU A 295 -20.68 -6.44 -7.88
C GLU A 295 -22.21 -6.46 -7.77
N ASP A 296 -22.80 -7.61 -7.39
CA ASP A 296 -24.26 -7.85 -7.23
C ASP A 296 -24.64 -8.19 -5.77
N GLY A 297 -24.00 -7.51 -4.80
CA GLY A 297 -24.24 -7.69 -3.36
C GLY A 297 -25.62 -7.20 -2.87
N GLU A 298 -25.86 -7.31 -1.56
CA GLU A 298 -27.03 -6.67 -0.94
C GLU A 298 -26.91 -5.14 -1.01
N GLU A 299 -28.04 -4.46 -1.14
CA GLU A 299 -28.07 -2.99 -1.24
C GLU A 299 -27.48 -2.32 0.01
N ASP A 300 -26.66 -1.30 -0.20
CA ASP A 300 -26.00 -0.51 0.83
C ASP A 300 -26.86 0.65 1.33
N GLU A 301 -26.69 1.02 2.60
CA GLU A 301 -27.33 2.17 3.20
C GLU A 301 -26.31 3.03 3.95
N MET A 302 -26.31 4.34 3.73
CA MET A 302 -25.57 5.31 4.54
C MET A 302 -26.45 6.47 4.96
N SER A 303 -26.54 6.70 6.27
CA SER A 303 -27.31 7.82 6.80
C SER A 303 -26.70 8.44 8.06
N TYR A 304 -26.88 9.76 8.22
CA TYR A 304 -26.35 10.53 9.36
C TYR A 304 -24.83 10.35 9.53
N PHE A 305 -24.10 10.60 8.43
CA PHE A 305 -22.64 10.52 8.39
C PHE A 305 -22.03 11.90 8.57
N ASN A 306 -21.28 12.11 9.65
CA ASN A 306 -20.69 13.39 10.03
C ASN A 306 -19.16 13.32 10.01
N ALA A 307 -18.56 13.87 8.95
CA ALA A 307 -17.11 13.88 8.75
C ALA A 307 -16.65 15.24 8.19
N PRO A 308 -16.67 16.32 9.00
CA PRO A 308 -16.42 17.69 8.57
C PRO A 308 -15.08 17.95 7.88
N ASN A 309 -14.05 17.17 8.23
CA ASN A 309 -12.69 17.34 7.72
C ASN A 309 -12.30 16.30 6.65
N LEU A 310 -13.28 15.53 6.14
CA LEU A 310 -13.03 14.52 5.11
C LEU A 310 -12.57 15.21 3.82
N ILE A 311 -11.42 14.81 3.30
CA ILE A 311 -10.81 15.36 2.08
C ILE A 311 -11.01 14.40 0.91
N VAL A 312 -10.85 13.09 1.17
CA VAL A 312 -10.89 12.04 0.15
C VAL A 312 -11.87 10.94 0.54
N PHE A 313 -12.80 10.63 -0.37
CA PHE A 313 -13.82 9.60 -0.19
C PHE A 313 -13.66 8.52 -1.26
N HIS A 314 -13.28 7.31 -0.86
CA HIS A 314 -13.07 6.18 -1.75
C HIS A 314 -14.21 5.17 -1.63
N LEU A 315 -14.86 4.85 -2.73
CA LEU A 315 -16.01 3.97 -2.79
C LEU A 315 -15.81 2.98 -3.94
N GLN A 316 -15.89 1.68 -3.64
CA GLN A 316 -15.67 0.63 -4.63
C GLN A 316 -16.71 -0.49 -4.55
N ASN A 317 -17.31 -0.84 -5.69
CA ASN A 317 -18.29 -1.93 -5.85
C ASN A 317 -19.51 -1.77 -4.92
N LEU A 318 -20.12 -0.60 -4.83
CA LEU A 318 -21.22 -0.32 -3.89
C LEU A 318 -22.53 -0.04 -4.61
N GLN A 319 -23.64 -0.47 -4.01
CA GLN A 319 -24.99 -0.28 -4.54
C GLN A 319 -25.87 0.41 -3.49
N PHE A 320 -25.84 1.73 -3.45
CA PHE A 320 -26.59 2.49 -2.44
C PHE A 320 -28.08 2.54 -2.74
N LYS A 321 -28.89 2.00 -1.83
CA LYS A 321 -30.34 2.23 -1.77
C LYS A 321 -30.68 3.54 -1.09
N THR A 322 -29.86 3.97 -0.13
CA THR A 322 -30.12 5.17 0.68
C THR A 322 -28.83 5.92 0.96
N LEU A 323 -28.87 7.23 0.71
CA LEU A 323 -27.83 8.20 1.04
C LEU A 323 -28.52 9.41 1.66
N ASP A 324 -28.36 9.63 2.96
CA ASP A 324 -29.15 10.64 3.65
C ASP A 324 -28.37 11.33 4.77
N HIS A 325 -28.54 12.65 4.92
CA HIS A 325 -27.85 13.44 5.96
C HIS A 325 -26.33 13.20 6.02
N ILE A 326 -25.65 13.32 4.88
CA ILE A 326 -24.18 13.20 4.76
C ILE A 326 -23.55 14.59 4.85
N TYR A 327 -22.72 14.81 5.87
CA TYR A 327 -22.07 16.10 6.14
C TYR A 327 -20.54 16.00 6.00
N THR A 328 -20.04 16.46 4.86
CA THR A 328 -18.61 16.42 4.47
C THR A 328 -18.16 17.73 3.78
N PRO A 329 -18.27 18.90 4.42
CA PRO A 329 -17.99 20.21 3.81
C PRO A 329 -16.55 20.43 3.30
N ALA A 330 -15.57 19.65 3.77
CA ALA A 330 -14.17 19.75 3.31
C ALA A 330 -13.85 18.80 2.14
N LEU A 331 -14.83 18.05 1.66
CA LEU A 331 -14.62 17.03 0.64
C LEU A 331 -14.27 17.67 -0.70
N VAL A 332 -13.15 17.25 -1.29
CA VAL A 332 -12.62 17.79 -2.55
C VAL A 332 -12.29 16.71 -3.57
N SER A 333 -12.06 15.47 -3.14
CA SER A 333 -11.71 14.34 -4.00
C SER A 333 -12.61 13.14 -3.72
N VAL A 334 -13.12 12.50 -4.77
CA VAL A 334 -13.93 11.29 -4.67
C VAL A 334 -13.49 10.25 -5.69
N ASP A 335 -13.22 9.02 -5.24
CA ASP A 335 -12.97 7.88 -6.10
C ASP A 335 -14.20 6.98 -6.08
N ILE A 336 -14.82 6.79 -7.25
CA ILE A 336 -16.12 6.14 -7.43
C ILE A 336 -15.96 4.98 -8.42
N LEU A 337 -15.49 3.85 -7.90
CA LEU A 337 -15.16 2.67 -8.68
C LEU A 337 -16.36 1.71 -8.64
N ASP A 338 -17.16 1.65 -9.71
CA ASP A 338 -18.36 0.80 -9.79
C ASP A 338 -19.38 1.02 -8.65
N VAL A 339 -19.77 2.29 -8.46
CA VAL A 339 -20.79 2.68 -7.47
C VAL A 339 -22.08 3.10 -8.16
N LYS A 340 -23.20 2.51 -7.75
CA LYS A 340 -24.52 2.77 -8.33
C LYS A 340 -25.53 3.14 -7.25
N THR A 341 -26.49 3.98 -7.62
CA THR A 341 -27.68 4.23 -6.81
C THR A 341 -28.81 3.32 -7.30
N VAL A 342 -29.38 2.51 -6.40
CA VAL A 342 -30.45 1.56 -6.72
C VAL A 342 -31.77 2.00 -6.08
N GLY A 343 -32.87 1.94 -6.85
CA GLY A 343 -34.17 2.44 -6.42
C GLY A 343 -34.32 3.96 -6.50
N THR A 344 -35.51 4.48 -6.16
CA THR A 344 -35.89 5.90 -6.37
C THR A 344 -36.10 6.68 -5.06
N HIS A 345 -35.70 6.14 -3.91
CA HIS A 345 -36.02 6.72 -2.61
C HIS A 345 -34.76 7.18 -1.86
N ASN A 346 -34.73 8.45 -1.46
CA ASN A 346 -33.82 9.02 -0.45
C ASN A 346 -32.32 8.84 -0.70
N CYS A 347 -31.85 9.20 -1.90
CA CYS A 347 -30.42 9.43 -2.14
C CYS A 347 -30.15 10.93 -2.38
N ASP A 348 -29.55 11.57 -1.39
CA ASP A 348 -29.11 12.97 -1.45
C ASP A 348 -27.62 13.04 -1.80
N HIS A 349 -27.34 13.52 -3.01
CA HIS A 349 -25.99 13.72 -3.52
C HIS A 349 -25.43 15.13 -3.25
N THR A 350 -26.07 15.94 -2.39
CA THR A 350 -25.62 17.33 -2.11
C THR A 350 -24.22 17.41 -1.51
N PHE A 351 -23.72 16.35 -0.87
CA PHE A 351 -22.35 16.27 -0.36
C PHE A 351 -21.28 16.25 -1.48
N LEU A 352 -21.68 15.98 -2.73
CA LEU A 352 -20.82 16.07 -3.92
C LEU A 352 -20.72 17.51 -4.46
N LYS A 353 -21.39 18.50 -3.87
CA LYS A 353 -21.22 19.89 -4.30
C LYS A 353 -19.82 20.39 -3.94
N GLY A 354 -19.07 20.83 -4.95
CA GLY A 354 -17.73 21.40 -4.76
C GLY A 354 -16.57 20.41 -4.94
N ILE A 355 -16.84 19.18 -5.39
CA ILE A 355 -15.77 18.22 -5.72
C ILE A 355 -14.94 18.75 -6.89
N GLU A 356 -13.62 18.81 -6.69
CA GLU A 356 -12.66 19.28 -7.69
C GLU A 356 -11.97 18.13 -8.44
N THR A 357 -11.87 16.95 -7.81
CA THR A 357 -11.22 15.77 -8.41
C THR A 357 -12.13 14.55 -8.28
N MET A 358 -12.30 13.82 -9.38
CA MET A 358 -13.10 12.60 -9.40
C MET A 358 -12.45 11.51 -10.25
N ASN A 359 -12.40 10.30 -9.73
CA ASN A 359 -12.10 9.09 -10.50
C ASN A 359 -13.36 8.22 -10.63
N VAL A 360 -13.67 7.70 -11.82
CA VAL A 360 -14.91 6.95 -12.07
C VAL A 360 -14.78 5.79 -13.05
N ILE A 361 -15.34 4.62 -12.70
CA ILE A 361 -15.46 3.44 -13.59
C ILE A 361 -16.89 3.23 -14.12
N SER A 362 -17.92 3.07 -13.28
CA SER A 362 -19.30 2.86 -13.77
C SER A 362 -20.35 3.52 -12.86
N SER A 363 -20.25 4.85 -12.76
CA SER A 363 -21.17 5.67 -11.97
C SER A 363 -21.61 6.92 -12.73
N ASP A 364 -22.76 7.47 -12.36
CA ASP A 364 -23.27 8.73 -12.88
C ASP A 364 -23.21 9.90 -11.89
N TRP A 365 -22.51 9.71 -10.76
CA TRP A 365 -22.39 10.70 -9.70
C TRP A 365 -21.63 11.97 -10.11
N TRP A 366 -20.87 11.92 -11.20
CA TRP A 366 -20.27 13.10 -11.83
C TRP A 366 -21.32 14.17 -12.20
N LYS A 367 -22.59 13.79 -12.43
CA LYS A 367 -23.70 14.72 -12.70
C LYS A 367 -24.05 15.65 -11.53
N HIS A 368 -23.55 15.35 -10.32
CA HIS A 368 -23.91 16.06 -9.10
C HIS A 368 -22.87 17.10 -8.66
N THR A 369 -21.85 17.36 -9.49
CA THR A 369 -20.83 18.38 -9.23
C THR A 369 -20.53 19.21 -10.48
N ASP A 370 -20.61 20.53 -10.33
CA ASP A 370 -20.23 21.47 -11.40
C ASP A 370 -18.80 22.01 -11.21
N SER A 371 -18.09 21.61 -10.14
CA SER A 371 -16.80 22.19 -9.73
C SER A 371 -15.57 21.37 -10.13
N LEU A 372 -15.76 20.29 -10.89
CA LEU A 372 -14.69 19.39 -11.31
C LEU A 372 -13.63 20.15 -12.10
N LYS A 373 -12.37 19.96 -11.71
CA LYS A 373 -11.16 20.42 -12.40
C LYS A 373 -10.40 19.26 -13.01
N LEU A 374 -10.38 18.11 -12.34
CA LEU A 374 -9.76 16.87 -12.79
C LEU A 374 -10.78 15.73 -12.79
N LEU A 375 -10.93 15.06 -13.93
CA LEU A 375 -11.75 13.87 -14.10
C LEU A 375 -10.90 12.72 -14.65
N THR A 376 -10.85 11.61 -13.93
CA THR A 376 -10.29 10.35 -14.40
C THR A 376 -11.42 9.39 -14.74
N VAL A 377 -11.41 8.85 -15.96
CA VAL A 377 -12.43 7.91 -16.46
C VAL A 377 -11.75 6.59 -16.80
N GLU A 378 -12.13 5.55 -16.07
CA GLU A 378 -11.58 4.19 -16.21
C GLU A 378 -12.48 3.27 -17.05
N ASN A 379 -13.65 3.74 -17.49
CA ASN A 379 -14.48 3.06 -18.47
C ASN A 379 -14.86 4.01 -19.59
N VAL A 380 -14.31 3.76 -20.78
CA VAL A 380 -14.49 4.62 -21.94
C VAL A 380 -15.97 4.75 -22.36
N ARG A 381 -16.81 3.74 -22.09
CA ARG A 381 -18.25 3.82 -22.39
C ARG A 381 -18.94 4.97 -21.65
N LEU A 382 -18.48 5.32 -20.45
CA LEU A 382 -19.03 6.46 -19.70
C LEU A 382 -18.84 7.78 -20.41
N LEU A 383 -17.77 7.95 -21.20
CA LEU A 383 -17.53 9.21 -21.91
C LEU A 383 -18.67 9.52 -22.90
N TYR A 384 -19.29 8.49 -23.50
CA TYR A 384 -20.45 8.68 -24.38
C TYR A 384 -21.69 9.09 -23.59
N GLU A 385 -21.88 8.58 -22.38
CA GLU A 385 -22.98 8.97 -21.49
C GLU A 385 -22.80 10.40 -20.94
N MET A 386 -21.56 10.83 -20.79
CA MET A 386 -21.18 12.17 -20.35
C MET A 386 -21.27 13.23 -21.46
N GLY A 387 -21.39 12.84 -22.74
CA GLY A 387 -21.25 13.77 -23.88
C GLY A 387 -22.17 15.00 -23.84
N ASP A 388 -23.38 14.85 -23.28
CA ASP A 388 -24.34 15.95 -23.14
C ASP A 388 -24.18 16.78 -21.85
N HIS A 389 -23.24 16.39 -20.98
CA HIS A 389 -23.01 17.06 -19.70
C HIS A 389 -22.02 18.21 -19.81
N TYR A 390 -22.36 19.33 -19.19
CA TYR A 390 -21.56 20.54 -19.20
C TYR A 390 -20.62 20.59 -17.99
N PHE A 391 -19.32 20.58 -18.25
CA PHE A 391 -18.27 20.67 -17.24
C PHE A 391 -17.60 22.06 -17.28
N PRO A 392 -18.09 23.06 -16.54
CA PRO A 392 -17.66 24.45 -16.69
C PRO A 392 -16.20 24.72 -16.28
N HIS A 393 -15.64 23.90 -15.38
CA HIS A 393 -14.33 24.12 -14.76
C HIS A 393 -13.31 23.01 -15.04
N LEU A 394 -13.68 22.00 -15.84
CA LEU A 394 -12.82 20.86 -16.09
C LEU A 394 -11.63 21.28 -16.95
N SER A 395 -10.42 21.21 -16.38
CA SER A 395 -9.17 21.55 -17.06
C SER A 395 -8.39 20.30 -17.47
N ASN A 396 -8.53 19.20 -16.71
CA ASN A 396 -7.76 17.98 -16.91
C ASN A 396 -8.68 16.77 -17.06
N LEU A 397 -8.51 16.01 -18.14
CA LEU A 397 -9.18 14.74 -18.39
C LEU A 397 -8.14 13.62 -18.53
N ILE A 398 -8.28 12.57 -17.74
CA ILE A 398 -7.47 11.35 -17.83
C ILE A 398 -8.40 10.19 -18.20
N ILE A 399 -8.07 9.44 -19.24
CA ILE A 399 -8.83 8.26 -19.66
C ILE A 399 -7.90 7.06 -19.51
N ALA A 400 -8.16 6.23 -18.51
CA ALA A 400 -7.26 5.16 -18.07
C ALA A 400 -8.02 3.84 -17.88
N PRO A 401 -8.45 3.18 -18.97
CA PRO A 401 -9.22 1.95 -18.85
C PRO A 401 -8.49 0.86 -18.08
N THR A 402 -9.20 0.21 -17.15
CA THR A 402 -8.69 -0.97 -16.46
C THR A 402 -8.77 -2.21 -17.35
N THR A 403 -7.92 -3.20 -17.08
CA THR A 403 -7.76 -4.44 -17.86
C THR A 403 -9.02 -5.30 -18.01
N ALA A 404 -10.11 -4.95 -17.33
CA ALA A 404 -11.42 -5.59 -17.49
C ALA A 404 -12.09 -5.26 -18.84
N ASN A 405 -11.67 -4.20 -19.53
CA ASN A 405 -12.14 -3.86 -20.87
C ASN A 405 -11.31 -4.59 -21.94
N THR A 406 -11.63 -5.87 -22.18
CA THR A 406 -11.15 -6.63 -23.36
C THR A 406 -11.85 -6.20 -24.65
N ASP A 407 -12.67 -5.16 -24.60
CA ASP A 407 -13.41 -4.66 -25.76
C ASP A 407 -12.44 -3.87 -26.64
N THR A 408 -11.86 -4.56 -27.62
CA THR A 408 -10.98 -4.00 -28.66
C THR A 408 -11.76 -3.14 -29.65
N THR A 409 -12.96 -2.68 -29.29
CA THR A 409 -13.80 -1.92 -30.19
C THR A 409 -13.22 -0.52 -30.34
N PRO A 410 -13.02 -0.05 -31.58
CA PRO A 410 -12.60 1.32 -31.88
C PRO A 410 -13.39 2.34 -31.08
N ILE A 411 -12.69 3.21 -30.35
CA ILE A 411 -13.32 4.33 -29.65
C ILE A 411 -13.12 5.60 -30.49
N SER A 412 -14.23 6.24 -30.85
CA SER A 412 -14.22 7.66 -31.22
C SER A 412 -14.30 8.46 -29.94
N LEU A 413 -13.43 9.46 -29.78
CA LEU A 413 -13.48 10.37 -28.63
C LEU A 413 -14.83 11.11 -28.58
N PRO A 414 -15.71 10.82 -27.62
CA PRO A 414 -16.94 11.57 -27.51
C PRO A 414 -16.63 12.99 -27.01
N LEU A 415 -17.37 13.95 -27.54
CA LEU A 415 -17.22 15.36 -27.21
C LEU A 415 -17.81 15.60 -25.82
N LEU A 416 -16.97 15.87 -24.82
CA LEU A 416 -17.42 16.43 -23.54
C LEU A 416 -17.59 17.93 -23.68
N MET A 417 -18.68 18.49 -23.16
CA MET A 417 -18.86 19.94 -23.12
C MET A 417 -18.02 20.56 -22.00
N ALA A 418 -16.70 20.62 -22.20
CA ALA A 418 -15.70 21.12 -21.25
C ALA A 418 -14.89 22.28 -21.88
N PRO A 419 -15.36 23.54 -21.79
CA PRO A 419 -14.74 24.66 -22.51
C PRO A 419 -13.39 25.11 -21.95
N CYS A 420 -13.03 24.70 -20.73
CA CYS A 420 -11.78 25.04 -20.07
C CYS A 420 -10.76 23.89 -20.14
N LEU A 421 -10.97 22.90 -21.00
CA LEU A 421 -10.13 21.69 -21.04
C LEU A 421 -8.76 22.02 -21.63
N GLU A 422 -7.73 21.97 -20.78
CA GLU A 422 -6.33 22.31 -21.06
C GLU A 422 -5.47 21.07 -21.32
N LYS A 423 -5.78 19.95 -20.64
CA LYS A 423 -4.98 18.71 -20.70
C LYS A 423 -5.84 17.48 -20.92
N ILE A 424 -5.44 16.63 -21.86
CA ILE A 424 -6.02 15.29 -22.06
C ILE A 424 -4.92 14.24 -22.05
N GLU A 425 -5.12 13.18 -21.25
CA GLU A 425 -4.24 12.03 -21.17
C GLU A 425 -5.01 10.73 -21.46
N PHE A 426 -4.45 9.89 -22.32
CA PHE A 426 -4.96 8.56 -22.62
C PHE A 426 -3.94 7.52 -22.17
N LEU A 427 -4.34 6.61 -21.28
CA LEU A 427 -3.49 5.59 -20.67
C LEU A 427 -4.06 4.20 -20.98
N GLY A 428 -3.50 3.50 -21.97
CA GLY A 428 -3.76 2.08 -22.22
C GLY A 428 -5.05 1.74 -22.97
N ILE A 429 -5.51 2.58 -23.92
CA ILE A 429 -6.77 2.32 -24.66
C ILE A 429 -6.54 1.43 -25.88
N PRO A 430 -7.19 0.25 -26.04
CA PRO A 430 -6.91 -0.71 -27.12
C PRO A 430 -7.24 -0.28 -28.57
N GLY A 431 -7.51 0.99 -28.86
CA GLY A 431 -7.68 1.48 -30.23
C GLY A 431 -8.35 2.84 -30.34
N ILE A 432 -7.55 3.90 -30.45
CA ILE A 432 -8.00 5.25 -30.79
C ILE A 432 -7.86 5.41 -32.31
N TYR A 433 -8.97 5.47 -33.04
CA TYR A 433 -8.95 5.53 -34.51
C TYR A 433 -9.27 6.92 -35.08
N ASP A 434 -9.93 7.78 -34.30
CA ASP A 434 -10.36 9.09 -34.76
C ASP A 434 -10.16 10.16 -33.68
N LEU A 435 -9.20 11.04 -33.96
CA LEU A 435 -8.85 12.19 -33.14
C LEU A 435 -9.49 13.49 -33.67
N SER A 436 -10.27 13.47 -34.76
CA SER A 436 -10.86 14.67 -35.37
C SER A 436 -11.74 15.48 -34.41
N GLY A 437 -12.32 14.82 -33.41
CA GLY A 437 -13.09 15.45 -32.33
C GLY A 437 -12.29 16.44 -31.48
N LEU A 438 -10.95 16.37 -31.46
CA LEU A 438 -10.10 17.29 -30.70
C LEU A 438 -10.27 18.76 -31.13
N ASN A 439 -10.69 19.02 -32.38
CA ASN A 439 -10.99 20.37 -32.86
C ASN A 439 -12.08 21.08 -32.02
N HIS A 440 -12.88 20.34 -31.25
CA HIS A 440 -13.81 20.92 -30.27
C HIS A 440 -13.09 21.72 -29.18
N TYR A 441 -11.88 21.32 -28.79
CA TYR A 441 -11.05 21.96 -27.76
C TYR A 441 -9.95 22.86 -28.37
N ARG A 442 -10.10 23.27 -29.63
CA ARG A 442 -9.08 24.03 -30.38
C ARG A 442 -8.51 25.23 -29.63
N ASP A 443 -9.37 25.95 -28.90
CA ASP A 443 -9.02 27.23 -28.28
C ASP A 443 -8.50 27.05 -26.84
N SER A 444 -8.62 25.85 -26.25
CA SER A 444 -8.28 25.58 -24.84
C SER A 444 -7.20 24.51 -24.63
N LEU A 445 -7.07 23.53 -25.53
CA LEU A 445 -6.20 22.38 -25.33
C LEU A 445 -4.72 22.76 -25.47
N GLU A 446 -3.98 22.67 -24.36
CA GLU A 446 -2.55 23.00 -24.28
C GLU A 446 -1.65 21.75 -24.32
N SER A 447 -2.13 20.60 -23.84
CA SER A 447 -1.35 19.37 -23.81
C SER A 447 -2.16 18.11 -24.11
N LEU A 448 -1.60 17.27 -24.97
CA LEU A 448 -2.15 15.98 -25.35
C LEU A 448 -1.12 14.87 -25.16
N TYR A 449 -1.50 13.85 -24.38
CA TYR A 449 -0.66 12.68 -24.14
C TYR A 449 -1.41 11.41 -24.50
N LEU A 450 -0.80 10.57 -25.34
CA LEU A 450 -1.33 9.27 -25.76
C LEU A 450 -0.32 8.18 -25.38
N PHE A 451 -0.67 7.29 -24.46
CA PHE A 451 0.20 6.21 -23.98
C PHE A 451 -0.47 4.85 -24.14
N GLN A 452 0.19 3.87 -24.78
CA GLN A 452 -0.36 2.53 -24.96
C GLN A 452 0.69 1.42 -25.12
N SER A 453 0.63 0.39 -24.28
CA SER A 453 1.56 -0.75 -24.28
C SER A 453 1.24 -1.85 -25.31
N ASP A 454 0.00 -1.97 -25.79
CA ASP A 454 -0.39 -3.15 -26.59
C ASP A 454 -1.13 -2.78 -27.89
N TYR A 455 -0.77 -1.65 -28.51
CA TYR A 455 -1.40 -1.21 -29.76
C TYR A 455 -0.70 -1.78 -30.98
N THR A 456 -1.47 -2.31 -31.94
CA THR A 456 -0.96 -2.79 -33.25
C THR A 456 -1.70 -2.17 -34.44
N GLY A 457 -1.96 -0.86 -34.44
CA GLY A 457 -2.73 -0.19 -35.51
C GLY A 457 -2.13 1.12 -36.03
N GLU A 458 -2.87 1.81 -36.91
CA GLU A 458 -2.50 3.12 -37.45
C GLU A 458 -3.01 4.26 -36.55
N ILE A 459 -2.15 5.22 -36.24
CA ILE A 459 -2.48 6.43 -35.47
C ILE A 459 -2.58 7.59 -36.45
N VAL A 460 -3.77 8.20 -36.56
CA VAL A 460 -4.06 9.22 -37.57
C VAL A 460 -4.43 10.56 -36.93
N PHE A 461 -3.62 11.57 -37.23
CA PHE A 461 -3.93 12.98 -37.03
C PHE A 461 -4.19 13.60 -38.41
N ASP A 462 -5.44 13.95 -38.69
CA ASP A 462 -5.86 14.53 -39.98
C ASP A 462 -6.76 15.74 -39.75
N ASP A 463 -6.55 16.81 -40.52
CA ASP A 463 -7.34 18.05 -40.51
C ASP A 463 -7.55 18.67 -39.10
N LEU A 464 -6.54 18.59 -38.24
CA LEU A 464 -6.58 19.18 -36.88
C LEU A 464 -6.00 20.59 -36.86
N TYR A 465 -6.75 21.52 -36.25
CA TYR A 465 -6.30 22.87 -35.95
C TYR A 465 -6.43 23.12 -34.45
N LEU A 466 -5.31 22.99 -33.74
CA LEU A 466 -5.21 23.19 -32.29
C LEU A 466 -4.24 24.35 -32.00
N PRO A 467 -4.71 25.61 -32.10
CA PRO A 467 -3.85 26.78 -31.95
C PRO A 467 -3.19 26.94 -30.58
N SER A 468 -3.82 26.42 -29.51
CA SER A 468 -3.28 26.54 -28.14
C SER A 468 -2.35 25.39 -27.75
N LEU A 469 -2.20 24.36 -28.58
CA LEU A 469 -1.46 23.14 -28.23
C LEU A 469 0.05 23.44 -28.11
N LEU A 470 0.62 23.20 -26.92
CA LEU A 470 2.03 23.41 -26.60
C LEU A 470 2.82 22.10 -26.62
N VAL A 471 2.20 20.99 -26.20
CA VAL A 471 2.84 19.68 -26.02
C VAL A 471 2.00 18.57 -26.65
N LEU A 472 2.63 17.75 -27.50
CA LEU A 472 2.06 16.54 -28.06
C LEU A 472 3.02 15.37 -27.85
N ILE A 473 2.64 14.42 -26.99
CA ILE A 473 3.41 13.21 -26.72
C ILE A 473 2.57 11.97 -27.05
N CYS A 474 3.14 11.09 -27.87
CA CYS A 474 2.55 9.83 -28.28
C CYS A 474 3.55 8.71 -28.05
N GLU A 475 3.21 7.74 -27.21
CA GLU A 475 4.01 6.57 -26.92
C GLU A 475 3.16 5.32 -27.08
N PHE A 476 3.50 4.51 -28.07
CA PHE A 476 2.79 3.29 -28.42
C PHE A 476 3.80 2.16 -28.57
N GLU A 477 3.57 0.99 -27.99
CA GLU A 477 4.56 -0.08 -28.07
C GLU A 477 4.66 -0.65 -29.50
N PHE A 478 3.58 -1.03 -30.18
CA PHE A 478 3.69 -1.68 -31.51
C PHE A 478 2.90 -0.99 -32.65
N PRO A 479 2.97 0.35 -32.82
CA PRO A 479 2.17 1.04 -33.83
C PRO A 479 2.53 0.57 -35.26
N GLU A 480 1.53 0.37 -36.13
CA GLU A 480 1.77 0.04 -37.55
C GLU A 480 2.21 1.27 -38.36
N ARG A 481 1.60 2.43 -38.09
CA ARG A 481 1.90 3.73 -38.74
C ARG A 481 1.53 4.91 -37.85
N PHE A 482 2.30 5.99 -38.00
CA PHE A 482 1.93 7.34 -37.59
C PHE A 482 1.63 8.18 -38.84
N ILE A 483 0.38 8.62 -38.98
CA ILE A 483 -0.05 9.47 -40.10
C ILE A 483 -0.41 10.84 -39.53
N ILE A 484 0.39 11.85 -39.84
CA ILE A 484 0.14 13.23 -39.42
C ILE A 484 0.05 14.09 -40.68
N GLN A 485 -1.17 14.46 -41.04
CA GLN A 485 -1.46 15.17 -42.28
C GLN A 485 -2.43 16.33 -42.09
N HIS A 486 -2.26 17.40 -42.87
CA HIS A 486 -3.14 18.58 -42.87
C HIS A 486 -3.35 19.25 -41.50
N CYS A 487 -2.43 19.04 -40.55
CA CYS A 487 -2.53 19.55 -39.20
C CYS A 487 -1.82 20.90 -39.03
N LYS A 488 -2.34 21.74 -38.15
CA LYS A 488 -1.84 23.09 -37.86
C LYS A 488 -1.77 23.31 -36.35
N PHE A 489 -0.55 23.37 -35.80
CA PHE A 489 -0.28 23.58 -34.38
C PHE A 489 0.70 24.76 -34.21
N PRO A 490 0.21 26.01 -34.34
CA PRO A 490 1.06 27.21 -34.37
C PRO A 490 1.91 27.43 -33.12
N GLU A 491 1.41 27.08 -31.93
CA GLU A 491 2.11 27.28 -30.65
C GLU A 491 2.84 26.01 -30.15
N LEU A 492 2.85 24.91 -30.92
CA LEU A 492 3.45 23.65 -30.47
C LEU A 492 4.96 23.82 -30.25
N ILE A 493 5.41 23.54 -29.02
CA ILE A 493 6.80 23.65 -28.59
C ILE A 493 7.48 22.28 -28.64
N GLU A 494 6.76 21.23 -28.24
CA GLU A 494 7.27 19.88 -28.07
C GLU A 494 6.43 18.85 -28.81
N LEU A 495 7.10 18.06 -29.67
CA LEU A 495 6.52 16.92 -30.37
C LEU A 495 7.35 15.67 -30.07
N GLU A 496 6.71 14.66 -29.51
CA GLU A 496 7.33 13.38 -29.20
C GLU A 496 6.50 12.22 -29.73
N LEU A 497 7.11 11.37 -30.55
CA LEU A 497 6.50 10.15 -31.09
C LEU A 497 7.41 8.96 -30.79
N ARG A 498 6.92 7.99 -30.01
CA ARG A 498 7.67 6.81 -29.57
C ARG A 498 6.95 5.51 -29.96
N GLY A 499 7.71 4.61 -30.57
CA GLY A 499 7.42 3.20 -30.81
C GLY A 499 8.23 2.28 -29.87
N SER A 500 7.96 0.98 -29.86
CA SER A 500 8.84 -0.01 -29.22
C SER A 500 10.14 -0.17 -29.98
N GLU A 501 11.21 -0.36 -29.22
CA GLU A 501 12.55 -0.70 -29.69
C GLU A 501 12.66 -2.20 -30.04
N VAL A 502 11.64 -3.01 -29.69
CA VAL A 502 11.68 -4.47 -29.76
C VAL A 502 11.33 -4.98 -31.16
N PHE A 503 12.28 -5.74 -31.71
CA PHE A 503 12.27 -6.40 -33.01
C PHE A 503 10.95 -7.12 -33.35
N SER A 504 10.18 -6.51 -34.24
CA SER A 504 9.16 -7.21 -35.03
C SER A 504 9.15 -6.63 -36.45
N ASP A 505 8.69 -7.40 -37.44
CA ASP A 505 8.50 -6.96 -38.83
C ASP A 505 7.49 -5.78 -38.99
N GLN A 506 7.08 -5.16 -37.89
CA GLN A 506 6.03 -4.14 -37.74
C GLN A 506 6.59 -2.80 -37.24
N THR A 507 7.69 -2.29 -37.84
CA THR A 507 8.17 -0.94 -37.52
C THR A 507 7.21 0.12 -38.06
N ALA A 508 6.78 1.05 -37.20
CA ALA A 508 5.77 2.05 -37.55
C ALA A 508 6.25 3.02 -38.63
N ASN A 509 5.53 3.16 -39.75
CA ASN A 509 5.89 4.17 -40.76
C ASN A 509 5.36 5.55 -40.38
N LEU A 510 6.23 6.57 -40.35
CA LEU A 510 5.84 7.96 -40.17
C LEU A 510 5.57 8.65 -41.52
N GLN A 511 4.40 9.27 -41.65
CA GLN A 511 4.05 10.11 -42.80
C GLN A 511 3.75 11.54 -42.35
N PHE A 512 4.64 12.47 -42.70
CA PHE A 512 4.42 13.91 -42.54
C PHE A 512 4.01 14.55 -43.86
N SER A 513 2.80 15.10 -43.93
CA SER A 513 2.39 15.90 -45.08
C SER A 513 1.57 17.11 -44.66
N SER A 514 1.92 18.29 -45.17
CA SER A 514 1.15 19.53 -44.91
C SER A 514 0.98 19.87 -43.42
N LEU A 515 2.10 19.84 -42.66
CA LEU A 515 2.14 20.15 -41.23
C LEU A 515 2.69 21.56 -40.97
N GLU A 516 2.02 22.36 -40.16
CA GLU A 516 2.46 23.73 -39.80
C GLU A 516 2.80 23.83 -38.30
N LEU A 517 4.10 23.79 -37.97
CA LEU A 517 4.65 23.88 -36.60
C LEU A 517 5.67 25.03 -36.45
N PRO A 518 5.26 26.30 -36.62
CA PRO A 518 6.17 27.45 -36.64
C PRO A 518 6.84 27.76 -35.30
N SER A 519 6.44 27.13 -34.19
CA SER A 519 7.01 27.34 -32.85
C SER A 519 7.76 26.13 -32.30
N LEU A 520 7.91 25.06 -33.09
CA LEU A 520 8.47 23.79 -32.62
C LEU A 520 9.95 23.94 -32.24
N LYS A 521 10.28 23.61 -30.99
CA LYS A 521 11.64 23.70 -30.44
C LYS A 521 12.26 22.35 -30.12
N LEU A 522 11.43 21.36 -29.76
CA LEU A 522 11.87 20.01 -29.40
C LEU A 522 11.14 18.97 -30.27
N LEU A 523 11.93 18.14 -30.95
CA LEU A 523 11.45 16.97 -31.68
C LEU A 523 12.15 15.72 -31.17
N THR A 524 11.34 14.78 -30.67
CA THR A 524 11.80 13.45 -30.26
C THR A 524 11.08 12.38 -31.09
N LEU A 525 11.84 11.57 -31.80
CA LEU A 525 11.32 10.41 -32.54
C LEU A 525 12.06 9.17 -32.03
N SER A 526 11.33 8.15 -31.59
CA SER A 526 11.94 6.90 -31.11
C SER A 526 11.26 5.65 -31.67
N GLY A 527 12.00 4.62 -32.06
CA GLY A 527 11.43 3.29 -32.40
C GLY A 527 10.48 3.28 -33.60
N ILE A 528 10.68 4.16 -34.58
CA ILE A 528 9.82 4.31 -35.77
C ILE A 528 10.60 4.28 -37.08
N TYR A 529 9.96 3.88 -38.17
CA TYR A 529 10.51 3.89 -39.53
C TYR A 529 10.19 5.20 -40.25
N LEU A 530 11.23 5.91 -40.67
CA LEU A 530 11.15 7.20 -41.35
C LEU A 530 11.32 7.03 -42.86
N SER A 531 10.94 8.06 -43.63
CA SER A 531 11.34 8.16 -45.03
C SER A 531 12.86 8.31 -45.16
N GLN A 532 13.42 7.93 -46.32
CA GLN A 532 14.85 8.07 -46.62
C GLN A 532 15.39 9.47 -46.32
N THR A 533 14.57 10.50 -46.55
CA THR A 533 14.89 11.90 -46.24
C THR A 533 13.95 12.44 -45.17
N LEU A 534 14.52 13.00 -44.10
CA LEU A 534 13.82 13.79 -43.09
C LEU A 534 14.17 15.28 -43.28
N ASP A 535 13.20 16.07 -43.75
CA ASP A 535 13.36 17.51 -43.99
C ASP A 535 12.88 18.31 -42.76
N LEU A 536 13.82 18.86 -42.00
CA LEU A 536 13.58 19.69 -40.82
C LEU A 536 13.81 21.18 -41.09
N SER A 537 14.15 21.56 -42.33
CA SER A 537 14.55 22.93 -42.70
C SER A 537 13.50 24.01 -42.38
N LYS A 538 12.24 23.59 -42.22
CA LYS A 538 11.07 24.47 -42.03
C LYS A 538 10.72 24.74 -40.57
N TYR A 539 11.35 24.04 -39.61
CA TYR A 539 11.00 24.12 -38.20
C TYR A 539 12.11 24.80 -37.40
N PRO A 540 11.81 25.72 -36.46
CA PRO A 540 12.81 26.43 -35.66
C PRO A 540 13.31 25.60 -34.47
N LEU A 541 13.76 24.37 -34.74
CA LEU A 541 14.17 23.40 -33.72
C LEU A 541 15.42 23.88 -32.98
N THR A 542 15.49 23.56 -31.69
CA THR A 542 16.66 23.76 -30.82
C THR A 542 17.17 22.44 -30.25
N LYS A 543 16.31 21.42 -30.20
CA LYS A 543 16.62 20.08 -29.70
C LYS A 543 16.03 19.02 -30.61
N ILE A 544 16.85 18.05 -30.99
CA ILE A 544 16.48 16.96 -31.90
C ILE A 544 17.02 15.65 -31.30
N CYS A 545 16.14 14.69 -31.07
CA CYS A 545 16.47 13.36 -30.57
C CYS A 545 15.86 12.30 -31.51
N LEU A 546 16.69 11.49 -32.16
CA LEU A 546 16.28 10.45 -33.09
C LEU A 546 16.83 9.11 -32.62
N ASN A 547 16.04 8.34 -31.88
CA ASN A 547 16.51 7.13 -31.21
C ASN A 547 15.92 5.90 -31.87
N HIS A 548 16.74 4.94 -32.26
CA HIS A 548 16.31 3.70 -32.89
C HIS A 548 15.36 3.91 -34.08
N CYS A 549 15.56 4.99 -34.87
CA CYS A 549 14.76 5.25 -36.06
C CYS A 549 15.28 4.44 -37.27
N GLY A 550 14.39 3.75 -37.97
CA GLY A 550 14.70 2.99 -39.19
C GLY A 550 14.53 3.80 -40.48
N GLY A 551 15.15 3.34 -41.58
CA GLY A 551 14.89 3.87 -42.93
C GLY A 551 15.52 5.22 -43.28
N LEU A 552 16.14 5.90 -42.32
CA LEU A 552 16.71 7.24 -42.48
C LEU A 552 18.09 7.19 -43.16
N GLU A 553 18.24 7.86 -44.30
CA GLU A 553 19.51 8.01 -45.04
C GLU A 553 20.00 9.46 -45.03
N THR A 554 19.08 10.43 -44.94
CA THR A 554 19.38 11.86 -45.07
C THR A 554 18.56 12.70 -44.10
N ILE A 555 19.21 13.65 -43.44
CA ILE A 555 18.58 14.68 -42.60
C ILE A 555 18.91 16.06 -43.19
N ILE A 556 17.91 16.91 -43.38
CA ILE A 556 18.10 18.32 -43.75
C ILE A 556 17.81 19.15 -42.50
N MET A 557 18.83 19.77 -41.94
CA MET A 557 18.75 20.54 -40.70
C MET A 557 18.03 21.88 -40.89
N PRO A 558 17.43 22.43 -39.81
CA PRO A 558 16.90 23.78 -39.79
C PRO A 558 17.93 24.83 -40.24
N HIS A 559 17.49 25.82 -40.99
CA HIS A 559 18.32 26.98 -41.34
C HIS A 559 18.36 28.01 -40.20
N ASP A 560 19.54 28.58 -39.97
CA ASP A 560 19.83 29.61 -38.95
C ASP A 560 19.42 29.23 -37.52
N ALA A 561 19.34 27.92 -37.20
CA ALA A 561 18.94 27.44 -35.89
C ALA A 561 20.15 27.15 -34.99
N ALA A 562 20.18 27.80 -33.82
CA ALA A 562 21.10 27.43 -32.75
C ALA A 562 20.61 26.11 -32.11
N ILE A 563 21.07 24.98 -32.66
CA ILE A 563 20.84 23.66 -32.06
C ILE A 563 21.64 23.57 -30.76
N ASP A 564 20.94 23.33 -29.66
CA ASP A 564 21.52 23.09 -28.34
C ASP A 564 21.78 21.59 -28.13
N LEU A 565 20.86 20.74 -28.58
CA LEU A 565 20.95 19.27 -28.46
C LEU A 565 20.65 18.60 -29.80
N PHE A 566 21.55 17.73 -30.21
CA PHE A 566 21.35 16.83 -31.34
C PHE A 566 21.81 15.44 -30.89
N GLU A 567 20.89 14.48 -30.85
CA GLU A 567 21.13 13.11 -30.43
C GLU A 567 20.57 12.15 -31.48
N ILE A 568 21.39 11.19 -31.91
CA ILE A 568 20.98 10.11 -32.80
C ILE A 568 21.48 8.80 -32.21
N GLU A 569 20.57 7.86 -32.00
CA GLU A 569 20.90 6.48 -31.66
C GLU A 569 20.40 5.55 -32.79
N PRO A 570 21.26 4.68 -33.34
CA PRO A 570 20.86 3.84 -34.48
C PRO A 570 19.81 2.79 -34.13
N HIS A 571 19.11 2.34 -35.16
CA HIS A 571 18.33 1.11 -35.09
C HIS A 571 19.27 -0.11 -34.91
N PRO A 572 19.00 -1.04 -33.97
CA PRO A 572 19.93 -2.13 -33.65
C PRO A 572 20.29 -3.09 -34.80
N GLU A 573 19.43 -3.20 -35.83
CA GLU A 573 19.64 -4.05 -37.02
C GLU A 573 20.29 -3.36 -38.23
N THR A 574 20.54 -2.04 -38.18
CA THR A 574 21.20 -1.38 -39.32
C THR A 574 22.70 -1.68 -39.28
N GLU A 575 23.15 -2.61 -40.12
CA GLU A 575 24.57 -2.84 -40.42
C GLU A 575 25.15 -1.57 -41.08
N THR A 576 25.72 -0.66 -40.28
CA THR A 576 26.42 0.56 -40.73
C THR A 576 25.64 1.38 -41.77
N ASN A 577 24.66 2.16 -41.31
CA ASN A 577 24.03 3.18 -42.15
C ASN A 577 24.83 4.47 -42.08
N LEU A 578 25.36 4.90 -43.23
CA LEU A 578 25.85 6.26 -43.42
C LEU A 578 24.64 7.20 -43.45
N ILE A 579 24.49 8.07 -42.46
CA ILE A 579 23.46 9.11 -42.45
C ILE A 579 24.09 10.42 -42.92
N THR A 580 23.54 10.99 -44.00
CA THR A 580 23.98 12.28 -44.53
C THR A 580 23.20 13.41 -43.87
N ILE A 581 23.88 14.33 -43.20
CA ILE A 581 23.30 15.49 -42.53
C ILE A 581 23.64 16.74 -43.34
N TYR A 582 22.65 17.31 -44.02
CA TYR A 582 22.77 18.61 -44.66
C TYR A 582 22.50 19.71 -43.65
N HIS A 583 23.45 20.62 -43.46
CA HIS A 583 23.33 21.72 -42.51
C HIS A 583 23.85 23.03 -43.11
N ASP A 584 23.60 24.15 -42.44
CA ASP A 584 24.24 25.42 -42.79
C ASP A 584 25.43 25.72 -41.87
N HIS A 585 26.10 26.84 -42.12
CA HIS A 585 27.25 27.32 -41.35
C HIS A 585 27.00 27.57 -39.85
N THR A 586 25.75 27.58 -39.37
CA THR A 586 25.41 27.84 -37.96
C THR A 586 25.41 26.57 -37.11
N PHE A 587 25.24 25.42 -37.75
CA PHE A 587 25.37 24.12 -37.10
C PHE A 587 26.85 23.74 -36.95
N ASP A 588 27.26 23.35 -35.75
CA ASP A 588 28.64 22.96 -35.43
C ASP A 588 28.70 21.46 -35.12
N PRO A 589 29.03 20.60 -36.12
CA PRO A 589 29.12 19.16 -35.93
C PRO A 589 30.11 18.76 -34.82
N SER A 590 31.14 19.57 -34.57
CA SER A 590 32.20 19.27 -33.59
C SER A 590 31.70 19.17 -32.15
N LYS A 591 30.54 19.77 -31.84
CA LYS A 591 29.89 19.67 -30.53
C LYS A 591 29.22 18.32 -30.27
N TYR A 592 29.01 17.53 -31.33
CA TYR A 592 28.20 16.31 -31.29
C TYR A 592 28.99 15.06 -31.69
N CYS A 593 30.31 15.17 -31.89
CA CYS A 593 31.24 14.13 -32.35
C CYS A 593 31.48 12.93 -31.40
N ASN A 594 30.54 12.60 -30.50
CA ASN A 594 30.66 11.47 -29.56
C ASN A 594 29.40 10.58 -29.51
N LEU A 595 28.51 10.67 -30.50
CA LEU A 595 27.24 9.96 -30.48
C LEU A 595 27.38 8.60 -31.20
N TYR A 596 27.76 7.59 -30.40
CA TYR A 596 27.66 6.14 -30.63
C TYR A 596 28.50 5.51 -31.77
N ASP A 597 29.36 4.54 -31.39
CA ASP A 597 30.31 3.75 -32.23
C ASP A 597 29.68 2.93 -33.41
N ARG A 598 28.40 3.13 -33.74
CA ARG A 598 27.64 2.29 -34.69
C ARG A 598 26.99 3.05 -35.86
N VAL A 599 27.14 4.37 -35.96
CA VAL A 599 26.59 5.19 -37.07
C VAL A 599 27.67 6.05 -37.68
N ASP A 600 27.92 5.89 -38.97
CA ASP A 600 28.73 6.83 -39.72
C ASP A 600 27.87 8.07 -40.04
N LEU A 601 28.25 9.23 -39.50
CA LEU A 601 27.58 10.51 -39.80
C LEU A 601 28.43 11.31 -40.79
N MET A 602 27.84 11.71 -41.92
CA MET A 602 28.48 12.59 -42.91
C MET A 602 27.79 13.95 -42.93
N PHE A 603 28.52 15.01 -42.61
CA PHE A 603 28.01 16.38 -42.56
C PHE A 603 28.33 17.14 -43.84
N ILE A 604 27.30 17.70 -44.50
CA ILE A 604 27.43 18.48 -45.74
C ILE A 604 26.88 19.90 -45.53
N GLU A 605 27.76 20.90 -45.66
CA GLU A 605 27.37 22.31 -45.59
C GLU A 605 26.72 22.79 -46.91
N VAL A 606 25.46 23.23 -46.86
CA VAL A 606 24.71 23.70 -48.03
C VAL A 606 25.25 25.04 -48.53
N GLY A 607 25.71 25.08 -49.79
CA GLY A 607 26.28 26.29 -50.43
C GLY A 607 27.81 26.35 -50.46
N SER A 608 28.47 25.37 -49.84
CA SER A 608 29.90 25.13 -49.94
C SER A 608 30.20 24.14 -51.08
N THR A 609 31.17 24.43 -51.96
CA THR A 609 31.73 23.42 -52.89
C THR A 609 32.77 22.52 -52.22
N LYS A 610 32.94 22.63 -50.90
CA LYS A 610 33.75 21.70 -50.11
C LYS A 610 32.80 20.75 -49.41
N GLU A 611 32.80 19.49 -49.87
CA GLU A 611 32.52 18.37 -48.97
C GLU A 611 33.44 18.52 -47.77
N VAL A 612 32.87 18.70 -46.58
CA VAL A 612 33.60 18.40 -45.35
C VAL A 612 33.55 16.88 -45.24
N ASN A 613 34.45 16.21 -45.96
CA ASN A 613 34.63 14.75 -45.88
C ASN A 613 35.29 14.38 -44.54
N ASP A 614 34.69 14.78 -43.44
CA ASP A 614 34.91 14.17 -42.15
C ASP A 614 33.85 13.07 -42.05
N VAL A 615 34.13 11.93 -42.69
CA VAL A 615 33.52 10.66 -42.26
C VAL A 615 34.14 10.41 -40.90
N ILE A 616 33.40 10.77 -39.86
CA ILE A 616 33.82 10.57 -38.47
C ILE A 616 33.24 9.20 -38.08
N PRO A 617 34.07 8.15 -37.94
CA PRO A 617 33.64 6.83 -37.52
C PRO A 617 33.20 6.80 -36.05
#